data_AF-A0A0R3LUB1-F1
#
_entry.id   AF-A0A0R3LUB1-F1
#
_cell.length_a   1.000
_cell.length_b   1.000
_cell.length_c   1.000
_cell.angle_alpha   90.00
_cell.angle_beta   90.00
_cell.angle_gamma   90.00
#
_symmetry.space_group_name_H-M   'P 1'
#
loop_
_entity.id
_entity.type
_entity.pdbx_description
1 polymer ?
#
loop_
_entity_poly.entity_id
_entity_poly.type
_entity_poly.pdbx_seq_one_letter_code
_entity_poly.pdbx_strand_id
1 'polypeptide(L)'
;MTTHRLPFENRWTNSANALQWNCELDHLGVANVRAMFVDHETRHPNRRNVVQDVPAGFVRDWLAFQDRRAARQQLLWRATVIGLSFVAATAAVLGVLRA
;
A
#
# COMPACT_ATOMS: atom_id res chain seq x y z
N MET A 1 -7.40 24.08 10.48
CA MET A 1 -6.44 22.97 10.65
C MET A 1 -6.85 21.88 9.68
N THR A 2 -6.06 21.63 8.65
CA THR A 2 -6.29 20.55 7.69
C THR A 2 -6.05 19.22 8.39
N THR A 3 -7.12 18.56 8.81
CA THR A 3 -7.08 17.20 9.35
C THR A 3 -6.76 16.25 8.18
N HIS A 4 -5.50 16.17 7.79
CA HIS A 4 -5.03 15.09 6.92
C HIS A 4 -5.15 13.81 7.72
N ARG A 5 -6.32 13.17 7.58
CA ARG A 5 -6.64 11.90 8.19
C ARG A 5 -5.71 10.86 7.58
N LEU A 6 -4.93 10.20 8.42
CA LEU A 6 -4.13 9.06 7.97
C LEU A 6 -5.04 8.01 7.31
N PRO A 7 -4.52 7.27 6.34
CA PRO A 7 -5.29 6.23 5.65
C PRO A 7 -5.56 4.98 6.52
N PHE A 8 -5.07 4.95 7.77
CA PHE A 8 -5.26 3.85 8.71
C PHE A 8 -5.41 4.36 10.16
N GLU A 9 -5.92 3.49 11.03
CA GLU A 9 -6.24 3.79 12.42
C GLU A 9 -4.96 3.91 13.25
N ASN A 10 -4.64 5.13 13.71
CA ASN A 10 -3.39 5.40 14.39
C ASN A 10 -3.54 5.27 15.91
N ARG A 11 -3.42 4.03 16.40
CA ARG A 11 -3.35 3.73 17.85
C ARG A 11 -1.98 3.95 18.46
N TRP A 12 -0.96 4.19 17.63
CA TRP A 12 0.45 4.24 18.06
C TRP A 12 0.97 5.67 18.25
N THR A 13 0.16 6.70 17.97
CA THR A 13 0.51 8.10 18.25
C THR A 13 -0.69 8.91 18.71
N ASN A 14 -0.44 9.90 19.56
CA ASN A 14 -1.35 11.02 19.82
C ASN A 14 -1.44 11.98 18.62
N SER A 15 -1.53 11.46 17.40
CA SER A 15 -1.74 12.15 16.11
C SER A 15 -0.66 13.12 15.59
N ALA A 16 0.32 13.55 16.39
CA ALA A 16 1.26 14.61 15.98
C ALA A 16 2.28 14.18 14.89
N ASN A 17 3.02 13.09 15.09
CA ASN A 17 4.11 12.68 14.18
C ASN A 17 3.67 11.68 13.11
N ALA A 18 2.42 11.25 13.21
CA ALA A 18 1.68 10.37 12.32
C ALA A 18 1.92 10.64 10.83
N LEU A 19 1.70 11.89 10.40
CA LEU A 19 1.79 12.30 9.01
C LEU A 19 3.24 12.31 8.52
N GLN A 20 4.16 12.81 9.35
CA GLN A 20 5.58 12.85 9.04
C GLN A 20 6.12 11.45 8.75
N TRP A 21 5.84 10.49 9.64
CA TRP A 21 6.29 9.12 9.45
C TRP A 21 5.65 8.46 8.24
N ASN A 22 4.37 8.75 7.95
CA ASN A 22 3.76 8.24 6.72
C ASN A 22 4.52 8.73 5.48
N CYS A 23 4.82 10.03 5.40
CA CYS A 23 5.58 10.60 4.28
C CYS A 23 7.00 10.01 4.19
N GLU A 24 7.65 9.79 5.32
CA GLU A 24 9.00 9.24 5.39
C GLU A 24 9.06 7.78 4.92
N LEU A 25 8.10 6.95 5.37
CA LEU A 25 7.96 5.56 4.90
C LEU A 25 7.59 5.50 3.41
N ASP A 26 6.70 6.38 2.95
CA ASP A 26 6.36 6.49 1.53
C ASP A 26 7.57 6.89 0.68
N HIS A 27 8.44 7.79 1.18
CA HIS A 27 9.67 8.20 0.49
C HIS A 27 10.69 7.07 0.36
N LEU A 28 10.85 6.25 1.40
CA LEU A 28 11.75 5.09 1.38
C LEU A 28 11.24 3.96 0.48
N GLY A 29 9.92 3.87 0.34
CA GLY A 29 9.26 2.88 -0.50
C GLY A 29 9.10 1.52 0.19
N VAL A 30 8.03 0.82 -0.20
CA VAL A 30 7.55 -0.41 0.47
C VAL A 30 8.62 -1.50 0.56
N ALA A 31 9.39 -1.73 -0.50
CA ALA A 31 10.39 -2.80 -0.54
C ALA A 31 11.53 -2.55 0.45
N ASN A 32 12.04 -1.32 0.51
CA ASN A 32 13.12 -0.95 1.42
C ASN A 32 12.65 -0.97 2.88
N VAL A 33 11.46 -0.43 3.15
CA VAL A 33 10.84 -0.47 4.48
C VAL A 33 10.70 -1.92 4.97
N ARG A 34 10.28 -2.87 4.11
CA ARG A 34 10.24 -4.29 4.48
C ARG A 34 11.62 -4.86 4.79
N ALA A 35 12.60 -4.59 3.94
CA ALA A 35 13.96 -5.10 4.13
C ALA A 35 14.54 -4.62 5.47
N MET A 36 14.42 -3.32 5.74
CA MET A 36 14.83 -2.72 7.01
C MET A 36 14.04 -3.30 8.19
N PHE A 37 12.73 -3.54 8.04
CA PHE A 37 11.88 -4.09 9.10
C PHE A 37 12.28 -5.50 9.50
N VAL A 38 12.53 -6.35 8.50
CA VAL A 38 13.01 -7.71 8.73
C VAL A 38 14.40 -7.70 9.36
N ASP A 39 15.29 -6.84 8.89
CA ASP A 39 16.65 -6.70 9.43
C ASP A 39 16.65 -6.32 10.92
N HIS A 40 15.82 -5.35 11.29
CA HIS A 40 15.67 -4.90 12.66
C HIS A 40 15.08 -5.99 13.56
N GLU A 41 14.00 -6.65 13.15
CA GLU A 41 13.37 -7.71 13.96
C GLU A 41 14.30 -8.91 14.15
N THR A 42 15.16 -9.21 13.16
CA THR A 42 16.08 -10.34 13.21
C THR A 42 17.36 -10.06 13.99
N ARG A 43 17.94 -8.85 13.87
CA ARG A 43 19.25 -8.53 14.46
C ARG A 43 19.18 -7.61 15.67
N HIS A 44 18.18 -6.75 15.76
CA HIS A 44 18.12 -5.67 16.74
C HIS A 44 16.71 -5.42 17.33
N PRO A 45 15.97 -6.47 17.77
CA PRO A 45 14.57 -6.33 18.18
C PRO A 45 14.35 -5.37 19.35
N ASN A 46 15.36 -5.18 20.20
CA ASN A 46 15.29 -4.31 21.38
C ASN A 46 15.71 -2.85 21.11
N ARG A 47 16.23 -2.52 19.92
CA ARG A 47 16.54 -1.13 19.58
C ARG A 47 15.26 -0.42 19.16
N ARG A 48 15.10 0.84 19.57
CA ARG A 48 14.21 1.79 18.87
C ARG A 48 14.83 2.04 17.50
N ASN A 49 14.61 1.16 16.53
CA ASN A 49 14.11 1.50 15.19
C ASN A 49 14.53 0.60 14.02
N VAL A 50 13.56 0.45 13.13
CA VAL A 50 13.64 -0.13 11.79
C VAL A 50 14.00 0.94 10.76
N VAL A 51 13.39 2.12 10.87
CA VAL A 51 13.56 3.27 9.99
C VAL A 51 13.51 4.50 10.88
N GLN A 52 14.67 5.08 11.21
CA GLN A 52 14.81 6.46 11.68
C GLN A 52 13.67 6.95 12.62
N ASP A 53 13.60 6.45 13.85
CA ASP A 53 12.65 6.92 14.89
C ASP A 53 11.15 6.61 14.73
N VAL A 54 10.72 5.81 13.74
CA VAL A 54 9.33 5.32 13.62
C VAL A 54 9.00 4.10 14.53
N PRO A 55 7.88 4.06 15.26
CA PRO A 55 7.50 2.87 16.04
C PRO A 55 7.26 1.63 15.16
N ALA A 56 7.82 0.47 15.56
CA ALA A 56 7.64 -0.80 14.84
C ALA A 56 6.16 -1.17 14.62
N GLY A 57 5.28 -0.87 15.59
CA GLY A 57 3.84 -1.07 15.44
C GLY A 57 3.21 -0.23 14.31
N PHE A 58 3.68 1.01 14.14
CA PHE A 58 3.24 1.87 13.04
C PHE A 58 3.71 1.34 11.68
N VAL A 59 4.97 0.88 11.59
CA VAL A 59 5.51 0.29 10.35
C VAL A 59 4.71 -0.97 9.94
N ARG A 60 4.35 -1.84 10.90
CA ARG A 60 3.51 -3.02 10.64
C ARG A 60 2.13 -2.65 10.08
N ASP A 61 1.44 -1.70 10.70
CA ASP A 61 0.12 -1.26 10.24
C ASP A 61 0.21 -0.57 8.87
N TRP A 62 1.25 0.23 8.63
CA TRP A 62 1.52 0.85 7.34
C TRP A 62 1.77 -0.19 6.24
N LEU A 63 2.60 -1.21 6.49
CA LEU A 63 2.84 -2.31 5.55
C LEU A 63 1.54 -3.08 5.22
N ALA A 64 0.73 -3.37 6.24
CA ALA A 64 -0.56 -4.03 6.05
C ALA A 64 -1.53 -3.19 5.21
N PHE A 65 -1.50 -1.86 5.35
CA PHE A 65 -2.25 -0.96 4.48
C PHE A 65 -1.79 -1.03 3.02
N GLN A 66 -0.48 -1.02 2.77
CA GLN A 66 0.07 -1.11 1.43
C GLN A 66 -0.28 -2.46 0.76
N ASP A 67 -0.27 -3.55 1.51
CA ASP A 67 -0.69 -4.87 0.99
C ASP A 67 -2.16 -4.89 0.56
N ARG A 68 -3.05 -4.32 1.37
CA ARG A 68 -4.47 -4.19 1.01
C ARG A 68 -4.66 -3.30 -0.21
N ARG A 69 -3.86 -2.23 -0.34
CA ARG A 69 -3.90 -1.33 -1.50
C ARG A 69 -3.47 -2.05 -2.77
N ALA A 70 -2.36 -2.79 -2.72
CA ALA A 70 -1.87 -3.59 -3.83
C ALA A 70 -2.89 -4.65 -4.27
N ALA A 71 -3.51 -5.34 -3.31
CA ALA A 71 -4.56 -6.32 -3.60
C ALA A 71 -5.78 -5.69 -4.29
N ARG A 72 -6.22 -4.51 -3.85
CA ARG A 72 -7.30 -3.76 -4.51
C ARG A 72 -6.93 -3.31 -5.91
N GLN A 73 -5.71 -2.81 -6.11
CA GLN A 73 -5.23 -2.42 -7.43
C GLN A 73 -5.20 -3.62 -8.38
N GLN A 74 -4.77 -4.79 -7.90
CA GLN A 74 -4.77 -6.00 -8.70
C GLN A 74 -6.17 -6.45 -9.08
N LEU A 75 -7.14 -6.36 -8.16
CA LEU A 75 -8.55 -6.65 -8.45
C LEU A 75 -9.12 -5.69 -9.50
N LEU A 76 -8.88 -4.39 -9.34
CA LEU A 76 -9.32 -3.38 -10.31
C LEU A 76 -8.69 -3.63 -11.68
N TRP A 77 -7.38 -3.90 -11.73
CA TRP A 77 -6.69 -4.20 -12.97
C TRP A 77 -7.28 -5.44 -13.67
N ARG A 78 -7.53 -6.51 -12.92
CA ARG A 78 -8.20 -7.72 -13.45
C ARG A 78 -9.59 -7.39 -14.00
N ALA A 79 -10.39 -6.62 -13.27
CA ALA A 79 -11.72 -6.22 -13.71
C ALA A 79 -11.67 -5.40 -15.02
N THR A 80 -10.72 -4.47 -15.13
CA THR A 80 -10.50 -3.68 -16.35
C THR A 80 -10.13 -4.56 -17.54
N VAL A 81 -9.18 -5.48 -17.37
CA VAL A 81 -8.77 -6.40 -18.44
C VAL A 81 -9.93 -7.29 -18.90
N ILE A 82 -10.72 -7.83 -17.96
CA ILE A 82 -11.91 -8.63 -18.28
C ILE A 82 -12.94 -7.81 -19.06
N GLY A 83 -13.23 -6.59 -18.59
CA GLY A 83 -14.19 -5.69 -19.25
C GLY A 83 -13.76 -5.34 -20.68
N LEU A 84 -12.50 -4.95 -20.87
CA LEU A 84 -11.96 -4.65 -22.21
C LEU A 84 -12.00 -5.87 -23.14
N SER A 85 -11.69 -7.05 -22.61
CA SER A 85 -11.75 -8.31 -23.38
C SER A 85 -13.17 -8.63 -23.84
N PHE A 86 -14.17 -8.41 -22.98
CA PHE A 86 -15.57 -8.62 -23.33
C PHE A 86 -16.06 -7.62 -24.40
N VAL A 87 -15.65 -6.35 -24.31
CA VAL A 87 -15.95 -5.34 -25.33
C VAL A 87 -15.32 -5.72 -26.68
N ALA A 88 -14.07 -6.19 -26.69
CA ALA A 88 -13.42 -6.63 -27.91
C ALA A 88 -14.12 -7.84 -28.54
N ALA A 89 -14.50 -8.83 -27.72
CA ALA A 89 -15.21 -10.02 -28.20
C ALA A 89 -16.59 -9.69 -28.79
N THR A 90 -17.37 -8.83 -28.13
CA THR A 90 -18.68 -8.40 -28.63
C THR A 90 -18.56 -7.58 -29.92
N ALA A 91 -17.57 -6.70 -30.03
CA ALA A 91 -17.29 -5.96 -31.25
C ALA A 91 -16.89 -6.90 -32.41
N ALA A 92 -16.07 -7.93 -32.15
CA ALA A 92 -15.67 -8.91 -33.16
C ALA A 92 -16.87 -9.72 -33.66
N VAL A 93 -17.74 -10.21 -32.77
CA VAL A 93 -18.96 -10.94 -33.15
C VAL A 93 -19.88 -10.06 -33.99
N LEU A 94 -20.10 -8.81 -33.59
CA LEU A 94 -20.90 -7.86 -34.36
C LEU A 94 -20.28 -7.53 -35.73
N GLY A 95 -18.94 -7.46 -35.80
CA GLY A 95 -18.22 -7.27 -37.05
C GLY A 95 -18.41 -8.43 -38.02
N VAL A 96 -18.33 -9.68 -37.53
CA VAL A 96 -18.58 -10.88 -38.33
C VAL A 96 -20.04 -10.97 -38.78
N LEU A 97 -21.01 -10.65 -37.91
CA LEU A 97 -22.44 -10.70 -38.26
C LEU A 97 -22.88 -9.60 -39.24
N ARG A 98 -22.09 -8.53 -39.37
CA ARG A 98 -22.34 -7.43 -40.31
C ARG A 98 -21.52 -7.54 -41.60
N ALA A 99 -20.60 -8.50 -41.70
CA ALA A 99 -19.84 -8.81 -42.90
C ALA A 99 -20.59 -9.84 -43.77
#